data_AF-A0A2H0Y3J5-F1
#
_entry.id   AF-A0A2H0Y3J5-F1
#
_cell.length_a   1.000
_cell.length_b   1.000
_cell.length_c   1.000
_cell.angle_alpha   90.00
_cell.angle_beta   90.00
_cell.angle_gamma   90.00
#
_symmetry.space_group_name_H-M   'P 1'
#
loop_
_entity.id
_entity.type
_entity.pdbx_description
1 polymer ?
#
loop_
_entity_poly.entity_id
_entity_poly.type
_entity_poly.pdbx_seq_one_letter_code
_entity_poly.pdbx_strand_id
1 'polypeptide(L)'
;MLIKFIIFLLALIGAATVALLVFVAVRNPLNIRSTMMPIVTSYLQNRQQDMTATTSTQATDAENLATSSTPILLSAEQKQVLEKFGIDTAKLPTEISPEMEECFTQKLGQARVDEIKKGETPNVIDLFKAKGCL
;
A
#
# COMPACT_ATOMS: atom_id res chain seq x y z
N MET A 1 23.35 -2.34 49.49
CA MET A 1 23.06 -3.41 48.52
C MET A 1 21.73 -3.23 47.79
N LEU A 2 20.69 -2.74 48.47
CA LEU A 2 19.35 -2.53 47.91
C LEU A 2 19.30 -1.65 46.64
N ILE A 3 19.99 -0.49 46.64
CA ILE A 3 20.00 0.43 45.48
C ILE A 3 20.59 -0.21 44.22
N LYS A 4 21.66 -1.00 44.35
CA LYS A 4 22.29 -1.70 43.22
C LYS A 4 21.35 -2.76 42.63
N PHE A 5 20.55 -3.40 43.48
CA PHE A 5 19.55 -4.37 43.07
C PHE A 5 18.40 -3.73 42.29
N ILE A 6 17.93 -2.55 42.73
CA ILE A 6 16.86 -1.79 42.03
C ILE A 6 17.33 -1.32 40.65
N ILE A 7 18.55 -0.80 40.54
CA ILE A 7 19.11 -0.36 39.25
C ILE A 7 19.23 -1.54 38.27
N PHE A 8 19.67 -2.70 38.74
CA PHE A 8 19.76 -3.90 37.92
C PHE A 8 18.38 -4.36 37.40
N LEU A 9 17.36 -4.31 38.27
CA LEU A 9 15.99 -4.69 37.92
C LEU A 9 15.39 -3.76 36.87
N LEU A 10 15.59 -2.44 37.01
CA LEU A 10 15.15 -1.44 36.03
C LEU A 10 15.85 -1.60 34.68
N ALA A 11 17.16 -1.86 34.68
CA ALA A 11 17.92 -2.10 33.45
C ALA A 11 17.44 -3.38 32.73
N LEU A 12 17.15 -4.44 33.48
CA LEU A 12 16.63 -5.70 32.94
C LEU A 12 15.23 -5.54 32.34
N ILE A 13 14.34 -4.82 33.05
CA ILE A 13 13.00 -4.49 32.53
C ILE A 13 13.12 -3.62 31.27
N GLY A 14 13.97 -2.60 31.28
CA GLY A 14 14.19 -1.72 30.12
C GLY A 14 14.74 -2.48 28.90
N ALA A 15 15.68 -3.40 29.10
CA ALA A 15 16.18 -4.24 28.02
C ALA A 15 15.09 -5.19 27.47
N ALA A 16 14.27 -5.76 28.36
CA ALA A 16 13.17 -6.64 27.97
C ALA A 16 12.07 -5.88 27.19
N THR A 17 11.73 -4.65 27.58
CA THR A 17 10.73 -3.85 26.85
C THR A 17 11.23 -3.46 25.46
N VAL A 18 12.49 -3.05 25.32
CA VAL A 18 13.08 -2.73 24.01
C VAL A 18 13.12 -3.97 23.12
N ALA A 19 13.54 -5.12 23.65
CA ALA A 19 13.55 -6.37 22.91
C ALA A 19 12.14 -6.79 22.45
N LEU A 20 11.13 -6.61 23.30
CA LEU A 20 9.72 -6.87 22.96
C LEU A 20 9.22 -5.94 21.84
N LEU A 21 9.54 -4.64 21.90
CA LEU A 21 9.15 -3.68 20.87
C LEU A 21 9.79 -4.02 19.52
N VAL A 22 11.07 -4.37 19.50
CA VAL A 22 11.77 -4.82 18.29
C VAL A 22 11.16 -6.12 17.75
N PHE A 23 10.87 -7.08 18.64
CA PHE A 23 10.23 -8.34 18.25
C PHE A 23 8.85 -8.10 17.64
N VAL A 24 8.02 -7.25 18.24
CA VAL A 24 6.70 -6.90 17.69
C VAL A 24 6.82 -6.16 16.36
N ALA A 25 7.80 -5.27 16.20
CA ALA A 25 8.02 -4.57 14.94
C ALA A 25 8.45 -5.52 13.79
N VAL A 26 9.28 -6.54 14.08
CA VAL A 26 9.81 -7.46 13.07
C VAL A 26 8.88 -8.63 12.78
N ARG A 27 8.35 -9.28 13.83
CA ARG A 27 7.48 -10.46 13.69
C ARG A 27 6.01 -10.10 13.55
N ASN A 28 5.64 -8.83 13.78
CA ASN A 28 4.30 -8.27 13.66
C ASN A 28 3.17 -9.20 14.17
N PRO A 29 3.33 -9.83 15.36
CA PRO A 29 2.42 -10.88 15.84
C PRO A 29 1.02 -10.35 16.18
N LEU A 30 0.87 -9.03 16.33
CA LEU A 30 -0.38 -8.39 16.76
C LEU A 30 -1.27 -7.91 15.61
N ASN A 31 -0.84 -8.03 14.34
CA ASN A 31 -1.58 -7.62 13.14
C ASN A 31 -2.53 -6.40 13.34
N ILE A 32 -2.05 -5.36 14.02
CA ILE A 32 -2.84 -4.17 14.43
C ILE A 32 -3.36 -3.36 13.25
N ARG A 33 -2.95 -3.70 12.02
CA ARG A 33 -3.61 -3.24 10.79
C ARG A 33 -5.06 -3.74 10.68
N SER A 34 -5.39 -4.90 11.24
CA SER A 34 -6.71 -5.53 11.07
C SER A 34 -7.79 -4.98 12.02
N THR A 35 -7.42 -4.33 13.12
CA THR A 35 -8.38 -3.92 14.16
C THR A 35 -8.87 -2.47 14.01
N MET A 36 -8.41 -1.73 13.00
CA MET A 36 -8.87 -0.37 12.66
C MET A 36 -9.81 -0.31 11.45
N MET A 37 -10.50 -1.40 11.10
CA MET A 37 -11.62 -1.36 10.14
C MET A 37 -12.76 -2.30 10.53
N PRO A 38 -13.76 -1.83 11.31
CA PRO A 38 -15.08 -2.45 11.31
C PRO A 38 -16.06 -1.80 10.30
N ILE A 39 -15.64 -0.78 9.53
CA ILE A 39 -16.57 -0.02 8.67
C ILE A 39 -16.53 -0.43 7.19
N VAL A 40 -15.46 -1.07 6.70
CA VAL A 40 -15.33 -1.41 5.27
C VAL A 40 -15.93 -2.78 4.92
N THR A 41 -16.06 -3.69 5.89
CA THR A 41 -16.57 -5.06 5.65
C THR A 41 -18.03 -5.09 5.18
N SER A 42 -18.85 -4.08 5.53
CA SER A 42 -20.24 -4.02 5.06
C SER A 42 -20.39 -3.52 3.62
N TYR A 43 -19.41 -2.80 3.07
CA TYR A 43 -19.46 -2.30 1.69
C TYR A 43 -19.00 -3.34 0.66
N LEU A 44 -18.02 -4.19 0.99
CA LEU A 44 -17.56 -5.25 0.09
C LEU A 44 -18.56 -6.41 -0.01
N GLN A 45 -19.27 -6.73 1.07
CA GLN A 45 -20.29 -7.80 1.06
C GLN A 45 -21.46 -7.48 0.11
N ASN A 46 -21.78 -6.19 -0.10
CA ASN A 46 -22.88 -5.76 -0.96
C ASN A 46 -22.50 -5.63 -2.45
N ARG A 47 -21.21 -5.63 -2.80
CA ARG A 47 -20.73 -5.59 -4.20
C ARG A 47 -20.52 -6.99 -4.81
N GLN A 48 -20.51 -8.05 -4.01
CA GLN A 48 -20.24 -9.41 -4.50
C GLN A 48 -21.46 -10.16 -5.07
N GLN A 49 -22.67 -9.60 -5.00
CA GLN A 49 -23.86 -10.25 -5.58
C GLN A 49 -24.17 -9.85 -7.03
N ASP A 50 -23.35 -8.99 -7.67
CA ASP A 50 -23.63 -8.48 -9.02
C ASP A 50 -22.54 -8.81 -10.06
N MET A 51 -21.76 -9.88 -9.86
CA MET A 51 -20.79 -10.38 -10.85
C MET A 51 -20.72 -11.91 -10.90
N THR A 52 -21.87 -12.59 -10.88
CA THR A 52 -21.95 -13.99 -11.32
C THR A 52 -22.68 -14.07 -12.66
N ALA A 53 -22.02 -13.63 -13.71
CA ALA A 53 -22.27 -14.11 -15.06
C ALA A 53 -21.01 -13.95 -15.93
N THR A 54 -20.57 -15.08 -16.48
CA THR A 54 -19.61 -15.24 -17.59
C THR A 54 -18.16 -15.61 -17.24
N THR A 55 -18.02 -16.91 -16.97
CA THR A 55 -17.16 -17.84 -17.72
C THR A 55 -15.63 -17.75 -17.61
N SER A 56 -15.11 -18.69 -16.81
CA SER A 56 -13.87 -19.47 -16.99
C SER A 56 -13.24 -19.47 -18.40
N THR A 57 -11.93 -19.21 -18.49
CA THR A 57 -10.98 -20.09 -19.20
C THR A 57 -9.57 -19.94 -18.61
N GLN A 58 -8.92 -21.08 -18.50
CA GLN A 58 -7.62 -21.37 -17.90
C GLN A 58 -6.42 -20.81 -18.69
N ALA A 59 -5.29 -20.81 -17.98
CA ALA A 59 -3.91 -20.60 -18.38
C ALA A 59 -3.54 -20.93 -19.83
N THR A 60 -2.70 -20.08 -20.43
CA THR A 60 -1.63 -20.50 -21.36
C THR A 60 -0.48 -19.49 -21.27
N ASP A 61 0.70 -19.99 -20.92
CA ASP A 61 1.97 -19.31 -21.10
C ASP A 61 2.22 -19.05 -22.60
N ALA A 62 2.41 -17.78 -23.00
CA ALA A 62 3.15 -17.40 -24.20
C ALA A 62 3.41 -15.89 -24.18
N GLU A 63 4.69 -15.55 -23.96
CA GLU A 63 5.42 -14.46 -24.57
C GLU A 63 4.60 -13.56 -25.51
N ASN A 64 4.17 -12.40 -25.00
CA ASN A 64 3.83 -11.27 -25.84
C ASN A 64 4.33 -10.01 -25.16
N LEU A 65 5.40 -9.46 -25.74
CA LEU A 65 5.98 -8.17 -25.43
C LEU A 65 4.99 -7.07 -25.86
N ALA A 66 3.83 -7.03 -25.21
CA ALA A 66 2.88 -5.96 -25.34
C ALA A 66 3.27 -4.92 -24.30
N THR A 67 3.88 -3.83 -24.75
CA THR A 67 3.86 -2.54 -24.05
C THR A 67 2.39 -2.19 -23.83
N SER A 68 1.81 -2.74 -22.75
CA SER A 68 0.44 -2.47 -22.34
C SER A 68 0.47 -1.13 -21.63
N SER A 69 0.63 -0.08 -22.42
CA SER A 69 0.44 1.28 -21.96
C SER A 69 -1.03 1.46 -21.58
N THR A 70 -1.28 1.45 -20.28
CA THR A 70 -2.62 1.74 -19.77
C THR A 70 -2.77 3.26 -19.73
N PRO A 71 -3.81 3.84 -20.38
CA PRO A 71 -4.01 5.28 -20.38
C PRO A 71 -4.25 5.80 -18.96
N ILE A 72 -3.55 6.87 -18.56
CA ILE A 72 -3.69 7.49 -17.25
C ILE A 72 -4.96 8.32 -17.22
N LEU A 73 -6.03 7.71 -16.69
CA LEU A 73 -7.27 8.41 -16.34
C LEU A 73 -7.25 8.72 -14.84
N LEU A 74 -6.70 9.88 -14.47
CA LEU A 74 -6.79 10.41 -13.11
C LEU A 74 -8.17 11.03 -12.87
N SER A 75 -8.78 10.74 -11.72
CA SER A 75 -9.98 11.44 -11.24
C SER A 75 -9.67 12.92 -10.90
N ALA A 76 -10.69 13.76 -10.77
CA ALA A 76 -10.52 15.17 -10.41
C ALA A 76 -9.84 15.33 -9.03
N GLU A 77 -10.19 14.46 -8.08
CA GLU A 77 -9.64 14.42 -6.73
C GLU A 77 -8.17 13.97 -6.74
N GLN A 78 -7.84 12.97 -7.55
CA GLN A 78 -6.47 12.50 -7.71
C GLN A 78 -5.58 13.62 -8.28
N LYS A 79 -6.05 14.33 -9.31
CA LYS A 79 -5.32 15.48 -9.91
C LYS A 79 -5.05 16.57 -8.88
N GLN A 80 -6.05 16.95 -8.10
CA GLN A 80 -5.91 17.99 -7.08
C GLN A 80 -4.89 17.59 -6.00
N VAL A 81 -4.85 16.32 -5.62
CA VAL A 81 -3.84 15.83 -4.68
C VAL A 81 -2.46 15.94 -5.31
N LEU A 82 -2.25 15.44 -6.53
CA LEU A 82 -0.96 15.50 -7.21
C LEU A 82 -0.44 16.95 -7.33
N GLU A 83 -1.29 17.89 -7.70
CA GLU A 83 -0.94 19.32 -7.80
C GLU A 83 -0.55 19.94 -6.46
N LYS A 84 -1.27 19.61 -5.38
CA LYS A 84 -0.94 20.10 -4.01
C LYS A 84 0.45 19.67 -3.54
N PHE A 85 0.97 18.59 -4.11
CA PHE A 85 2.30 18.07 -3.81
C PHE A 85 3.35 18.46 -4.86
N GLY A 86 3.02 19.39 -5.76
CA GLY A 86 3.95 19.91 -6.76
C GLY A 86 4.17 18.98 -7.95
N ILE A 87 3.30 17.99 -8.16
CA ILE A 87 3.31 17.15 -9.35
C ILE A 87 2.41 17.81 -10.40
N ASP A 88 3.03 18.18 -11.52
CA ASP A 88 2.35 18.80 -12.65
C ASP A 88 1.59 17.73 -13.44
N THR A 89 0.27 17.68 -13.27
CA THR A 89 -0.60 16.67 -13.90
C THR A 89 -0.61 16.76 -15.43
N ALA A 90 -0.20 17.90 -16.00
CA ALA A 90 -0.05 18.09 -17.44
C ALA A 90 1.25 17.52 -18.00
N LYS A 91 2.25 17.24 -17.13
CA LYS A 91 3.53 16.62 -17.52
C LYS A 91 3.58 15.13 -17.24
N LEU A 92 2.54 14.58 -16.61
CA LEU A 92 2.45 13.14 -16.42
C LEU A 92 2.38 12.46 -17.78
N PRO A 93 3.12 11.36 -17.97
CA PRO A 93 2.95 10.51 -19.14
C PRO A 93 1.47 10.14 -19.28
N THR A 94 0.94 10.14 -20.50
CA THR A 94 -0.44 9.69 -20.73
C THR A 94 -0.58 8.17 -20.55
N GLU A 95 0.53 7.46 -20.38
CA GLU A 95 0.64 6.02 -20.32
C GLU A 95 1.57 5.59 -19.18
N ILE A 96 1.13 4.64 -18.34
CA ILE A 96 2.02 4.00 -17.36
C ILE A 96 2.86 2.95 -18.09
N SER A 97 4.19 3.08 -18.06
CA SER A 97 5.10 2.02 -18.51
C SER A 97 5.12 0.86 -17.50
N PRO A 98 5.42 -0.37 -17.93
CA PRO A 98 5.56 -1.51 -17.03
C PRO A 98 6.59 -1.27 -15.92
N GLU A 99 7.66 -0.54 -16.22
CA GLU A 99 8.71 -0.17 -15.26
C GLU A 99 8.20 0.77 -14.17
N MET A 100 7.32 1.72 -14.52
CA MET A 100 6.66 2.59 -13.54
C MET A 100 5.70 1.79 -12.66
N GLU A 101 4.93 0.87 -13.26
CA GLU A 101 4.03 -0.01 -12.50
C GLU A 101 4.79 -0.90 -11.51
N GLU A 102 5.94 -1.44 -11.91
CA GLU A 102 6.81 -2.22 -11.04
C GLU A 102 7.41 -1.35 -9.93
N CYS A 103 7.83 -0.12 -10.24
CA CYS A 103 8.29 0.83 -9.23
C CYS A 103 7.20 1.17 -8.22
N PHE A 104 5.98 1.46 -8.67
CA PHE A 104 4.83 1.69 -7.80
C PHE A 104 4.54 0.47 -6.93
N THR A 105 4.56 -0.73 -7.51
CA THR A 105 4.32 -1.99 -6.79
C THR A 105 5.39 -2.24 -5.73
N GLN A 106 6.66 -1.95 -6.02
CA GLN A 106 7.76 -2.08 -5.07
C GLN A 106 7.65 -1.07 -3.91
N LYS A 107 7.25 0.17 -4.19
CA LYS A 107 7.19 1.24 -3.18
C LYS A 107 5.90 1.24 -2.36
N LEU A 108 4.76 0.97 -2.99
CA LEU A 108 3.42 1.04 -2.41
C LEU A 108 2.87 -0.33 -2.02
N GLY A 109 3.27 -1.38 -2.73
CA GLY A 109 2.69 -2.72 -2.65
C GLY A 109 1.54 -2.91 -3.63
N GLN A 110 1.40 -4.12 -4.19
CA GLN A 110 0.41 -4.46 -5.22
C GLN A 110 -1.02 -4.06 -4.82
N ALA A 111 -1.44 -4.39 -3.60
CA ALA A 111 -2.79 -4.06 -3.12
C ALA A 111 -3.10 -2.56 -3.21
N ARG A 112 -2.13 -1.70 -2.88
CA ARG A 112 -2.32 -0.25 -2.90
C ARG A 112 -2.32 0.31 -4.32
N VAL A 113 -1.52 -0.27 -5.21
CA VAL A 113 -1.53 0.08 -6.64
C VAL A 113 -2.89 -0.27 -7.25
N ASP A 114 -3.45 -1.43 -6.93
CA ASP A 114 -4.75 -1.86 -7.45
C ASP A 114 -5.91 -0.97 -6.97
N GLU A 115 -5.85 -0.51 -5.72
CA GLU A 115 -6.78 0.48 -5.16
C GLU A 115 -6.72 1.81 -5.91
N ILE A 116 -5.51 2.34 -6.14
CA ILE A 116 -5.30 3.60 -6.86
C ILE A 116 -5.77 3.47 -8.33
N LYS A 117 -5.51 2.32 -8.97
CA LYS A 117 -6.00 2.00 -10.32
C LYS A 117 -7.53 1.95 -10.39
N LYS A 118 -8.20 1.57 -9.30
CA LYS A 118 -9.67 1.59 -9.19
C LYS A 118 -10.25 2.98 -8.91
N GLY A 119 -9.39 4.01 -8.81
CA GLY A 119 -9.79 5.39 -8.56
C GLY A 119 -9.72 5.82 -7.11
N GLU A 120 -9.12 5.01 -6.22
CA GLU A 120 -8.89 5.44 -4.85
C GLU A 120 -7.86 6.58 -4.81
N THR A 121 -8.11 7.58 -3.96
CA THR A 121 -7.24 8.74 -3.85
C THR A 121 -5.92 8.36 -3.16
N PRO A 122 -4.75 8.63 -3.77
CA PRO A 122 -3.46 8.44 -3.13
C PRO A 122 -3.35 9.26 -1.84
N ASN A 123 -2.78 8.66 -0.79
CA ASN A 123 -2.46 9.39 0.44
C ASN A 123 -1.09 10.10 0.29
N VAL A 124 -0.78 11.03 1.19
CA VAL A 124 0.49 11.75 1.27
C VAL A 124 1.69 10.81 1.30
N ILE A 125 1.58 9.71 2.05
CA ILE A 125 2.63 8.69 2.14
C ILE A 125 2.81 7.94 0.82
N ASP A 126 1.70 7.69 0.11
CA ASP A 126 1.76 7.03 -1.20
C ASP A 126 2.53 7.90 -2.16
N LEU A 127 2.17 9.18 -2.21
CA LEU A 127 2.78 10.14 -3.12
C LEU A 127 4.25 10.37 -2.83
N PHE A 128 4.64 10.44 -1.55
CA PHE A 128 6.04 10.59 -1.16
C PHE A 128 6.89 9.39 -1.61
N LYS A 129 6.35 8.18 -1.50
CA LYS A 129 7.01 6.94 -1.92
C LYS A 129 7.05 6.78 -3.44
N ALA A 130 5.97 7.21 -4.09
CA ALA A 130 5.74 7.12 -5.53
C ALA A 130 6.46 8.21 -6.33
N LYS A 131 6.85 9.33 -5.70
CA LYS A 131 7.55 10.46 -6.34
C LYS A 131 8.80 10.02 -7.14
N GLY A 132 9.52 9.00 -6.67
CA GLY A 132 10.71 8.50 -7.36
C GLY A 132 10.41 7.60 -8.57
N CYS A 133 9.15 7.27 -8.81
CA CYS A 133 8.67 6.44 -9.91
C CYS A 133 8.06 7.26 -11.06
N LEU A 134 7.94 8.58 -10.89
CA LEU A 134 7.37 9.53 -11.86
C LEU A 134 8.46 10.40 -12.49
#